data_AF-A0A8F1WLW0-F1
#
_entry.id   AF-A0A8F1WLW0-F1
#
_cell.length_a   1.000
_cell.length_b   1.000
_cell.length_c   1.000
_cell.angle_alpha   90.00
_cell.angle_beta   90.00
_cell.angle_gamma   90.00
#
_symmetry.space_group_name_H-M   'P 1'
#
loop_
_entity.id
_entity.type
_entity.pdbx_description
1 polymer ?
#
loop_
_entity_poly.entity_id
_entity_poly.type
_entity_poly.pdbx_seq_one_letter_code
_entity_poly.pdbx_strand_id
1 'polypeptide(L)'
;MTSTVESKWKKGDEITRRYEVTDIKAGGMGIVYLCYDHKFKKKVALKTLQQQYLNSKTLSARFMWEAETWVRLEKHQNIVQAEYVTKIEDLPFICLEYIEGSEKYGAELKGWIKKGGIDLPGSINFALQFCSGMVHAAAKFKEMKRPFIYRDIKPANIMVTADKIVKITDFGLVKLALEPEAKADKKRSTDDELEDFELTQTGTIVGTPYYMSPEQWLNKELDTRADIYAFGCVFYEMITGAPPFSAKNLDEIKALHLKAIPKPIPDLPGKLTTLIDTCLNKDRDKRYNNFSVIRDELNDMYQSFTGSRVYQDDSSDVMKSWELINKGISLFNLKFYNEALECFNAALRLKASNPDAYRSRGSTYHALGRFDEAISDFKDSIRLNPKSAETYYNRGVTFFAAGRSEKAVEDYTKAIELDENYAEAYFNRGVVLRKLGRMDEAIADYGHAISVKPDYVKAYQSRGNAHFATGNYEEAAADYKKAYKLNRSSLDALFNLALTCEYLEKTENALLYWKLFLSETKKLPEYSAKADTARSHIKSLS
;
A
#
# COMPACT_ATOMS: atom_id res chain seq x y z
N MET A 1 21.59 -22.14 1.33
CA MET A 1 21.92 -20.83 0.73
C MET A 1 20.76 -19.92 1.05
N THR A 2 20.98 -18.93 1.90
CA THR A 2 19.97 -17.95 2.30
C THR A 2 19.37 -17.29 1.07
N SER A 3 18.07 -17.46 0.85
CA SER A 3 17.27 -16.72 -0.13
C SER A 3 17.42 -15.23 0.18
N THR A 4 18.34 -14.54 -0.50
CA THR A 4 18.49 -13.08 -0.37
C THR A 4 17.27 -12.44 -1.01
N VAL A 5 16.40 -11.88 -0.18
CA VAL A 5 15.26 -11.07 -0.64
C VAL A 5 15.81 -9.91 -1.47
N GLU A 6 15.41 -9.85 -2.74
CA GLU A 6 15.86 -8.81 -3.66
C GLU A 6 15.10 -7.52 -3.35
N SER A 7 15.68 -6.68 -2.48
CA SER A 7 15.15 -5.37 -2.11
C SER A 7 15.67 -4.30 -3.08
N LYS A 8 14.78 -3.41 -3.52
CA LYS A 8 15.15 -2.28 -4.39
C LYS A 8 16.05 -1.27 -3.67
N TRP A 9 15.78 -1.02 -2.39
CA TRP A 9 16.59 -0.16 -1.54
C TRP A 9 17.31 -0.99 -0.47
N LYS A 10 18.44 -0.47 0.01
CA LYS A 10 19.28 -1.06 1.06
C LYS A 10 19.33 -0.14 2.27
N LYS A 11 19.80 -0.68 3.40
CA LYS A 11 20.09 0.13 4.59
C LYS A 11 21.09 1.23 4.25
N GLY A 12 20.76 2.46 4.64
CA GLY A 12 21.51 3.69 4.32
C GLY A 12 21.04 4.41 3.06
N ASP A 13 20.19 3.79 2.23
CA ASP A 13 19.64 4.46 1.06
C ASP A 13 18.56 5.48 1.45
N GLU A 14 18.38 6.50 0.61
CA GLU A 14 17.27 7.44 0.72
C GLU A 14 16.20 7.17 -0.35
N ILE A 15 14.96 6.94 0.08
CA ILE A 15 13.78 6.90 -0.78
C ILE A 15 13.26 8.32 -0.92
N THR A 16 13.24 8.83 -2.16
CA THR A 16 12.75 10.18 -2.53
C THR A 16 13.36 11.34 -1.74
N ARG A 17 14.58 11.19 -1.19
CA ARG A 17 15.22 12.15 -0.26
C ARG A 17 14.40 12.47 0.98
N ARG A 18 13.39 11.66 1.28
CA ARG A 18 12.48 11.84 2.42
C ARG A 18 12.67 10.75 3.46
N TYR A 19 12.80 9.51 3.01
CA TYR A 19 12.87 8.37 3.91
C TYR A 19 14.26 7.77 3.87
N GLU A 20 14.98 7.85 4.99
CA GLU A 20 16.25 7.17 5.16
C GLU A 20 16.01 5.75 5.66
N VAL A 21 16.48 4.75 4.92
CA VAL A 21 16.27 3.33 5.26
C VAL A 21 17.23 2.92 6.38
N THR A 22 16.69 2.66 7.57
CA THR A 22 17.46 2.26 8.76
C THR A 22 17.58 0.76 8.92
N ASP A 23 16.59 0.00 8.45
CA ASP A 23 16.58 -1.46 8.47
C ASP A 23 15.56 -2.02 7.47
N ILE A 24 15.66 -3.31 7.17
CA ILE A 24 14.77 -4.01 6.22
C ILE A 24 14.31 -5.31 6.83
N LYS A 25 13.00 -5.47 6.97
CA LYS A 25 12.37 -6.74 7.31
C LYS A 25 11.69 -7.30 6.07
N ALA A 26 11.98 -8.54 5.74
CA ALA A 26 11.34 -9.23 4.63
C ALA A 26 10.72 -10.55 5.12
N GLY A 27 9.55 -10.88 4.57
CA GLY A 27 8.81 -12.11 4.85
C GLY A 27 7.68 -12.27 3.83
N GLY A 28 7.29 -13.51 3.53
CA GLY A 28 6.22 -13.84 2.57
C GLY A 28 6.25 -13.02 1.27
N MET A 29 5.09 -12.46 0.90
CA MET A 29 4.87 -11.68 -0.34
C MET A 29 5.36 -10.21 -0.31
N GLY A 30 5.83 -9.69 0.83
CA GLY A 30 6.10 -8.26 1.03
C GLY A 30 7.52 -7.92 1.48
N ILE A 31 7.85 -6.64 1.48
CA ILE A 31 9.04 -6.08 2.10
C ILE A 31 8.66 -4.86 2.94
N VAL A 32 9.25 -4.74 4.12
CA VAL A 32 9.05 -3.62 5.05
C VAL A 32 10.38 -2.91 5.26
N TYR A 33 10.44 -1.64 4.83
CA TYR A 33 11.57 -0.76 5.12
C TYR A 33 11.27 0.01 6.40
N LEU A 34 12.13 -0.12 7.42
CA LEU A 34 12.08 0.72 8.60
C LEU A 34 12.84 2.00 8.27
N CYS A 35 12.17 3.14 8.25
CA CYS A 35 12.74 4.39 7.79
C CYS A 35 12.65 5.50 8.82
N TYR A 36 13.56 6.47 8.73
CA TYR A 36 13.37 7.79 9.32
C TYR A 36 12.77 8.73 8.26
N ASP A 37 11.58 9.28 8.54
CA ASP A 37 10.92 10.26 7.69
C ASP A 37 11.38 11.67 8.05
N HIS A 38 12.24 12.26 7.21
CA HIS A 38 12.82 13.59 7.41
C HIS A 38 11.77 14.71 7.38
N LYS A 39 10.63 14.50 6.72
CA LYS A 39 9.54 15.50 6.66
C LYS A 39 8.85 15.64 8.01
N PHE A 40 8.54 14.52 8.65
CA PHE A 40 7.83 14.49 9.93
C PHE A 40 8.73 14.25 11.14
N LYS A 41 10.03 14.03 10.92
CA LYS A 41 11.05 13.78 11.94
C LYS A 41 10.69 12.63 12.88
N LYS A 42 10.28 11.50 12.29
CA LYS A 42 9.86 10.31 13.03
C LYS A 42 10.23 9.02 12.30
N LYS A 43 10.29 7.92 13.05
CA LYS A 43 10.42 6.57 12.48
C LYS A 43 9.08 6.13 11.89
N VAL A 44 9.13 5.42 10.77
CA VAL A 44 7.97 4.83 10.08
C VAL A 44 8.33 3.45 9.53
N ALA A 45 7.32 2.62 9.26
CA ALA A 45 7.50 1.35 8.55
C ALA A 45 6.81 1.43 7.18
N LEU A 46 7.57 1.35 6.10
CA LEU A 46 7.08 1.39 4.73
C LEU A 46 6.96 -0.03 4.17
N LYS A 47 5.73 -0.56 4.09
CA LYS A 47 5.44 -1.87 3.49
C LYS A 47 5.14 -1.72 2.00
N THR A 48 5.76 -2.55 1.16
CA THR A 48 5.51 -2.63 -0.29
C THR A 48 5.70 -4.07 -0.80
N LEU A 49 5.44 -4.26 -2.10
CA LEU A 49 5.67 -5.52 -2.80
C LEU A 49 7.16 -5.71 -3.13
N GLN A 50 7.61 -6.96 -3.09
CA GLN A 50 8.93 -7.31 -3.62
C GLN A 50 8.96 -7.10 -5.14
N GLN A 51 10.13 -6.75 -5.66
CA GLN A 51 10.31 -6.34 -7.07
C GLN A 51 9.90 -7.46 -8.06
N GLN A 52 10.15 -8.71 -7.69
CA GLN A 52 9.76 -9.90 -8.45
C GLN A 52 8.24 -10.04 -8.66
N TYR A 53 7.41 -9.40 -7.84
CA TYR A 53 5.95 -9.55 -7.88
C TYR A 53 5.21 -8.39 -8.57
N LEU A 54 5.93 -7.35 -8.99
CA LEU A 54 5.33 -6.13 -9.58
C LEU A 54 4.53 -6.40 -10.86
N ASN A 55 4.92 -7.41 -11.62
CA ASN A 55 4.24 -7.77 -12.87
C ASN A 55 3.04 -8.70 -12.66
N SER A 56 2.82 -9.20 -11.44
CA SER A 56 1.69 -10.07 -11.14
C SER A 56 0.45 -9.24 -10.80
N LYS A 57 -0.56 -9.29 -11.68
CA LYS A 57 -1.86 -8.64 -11.45
C LYS A 57 -2.55 -9.15 -10.18
N THR A 58 -2.48 -10.45 -9.94
CA THR A 58 -3.12 -11.08 -8.77
C THR A 58 -2.44 -10.65 -7.47
N LEU A 59 -1.10 -10.66 -7.41
CA LEU A 59 -0.37 -10.23 -6.20
C LEU A 59 -0.52 -8.73 -5.96
N SER A 60 -0.51 -7.93 -7.04
CA SER A 60 -0.80 -6.50 -6.96
C SER A 60 -2.20 -6.24 -6.40
N ALA A 61 -3.22 -6.97 -6.86
CA ALA A 61 -4.57 -6.86 -6.34
C ALA A 61 -4.66 -7.24 -4.84
N ARG A 62 -3.95 -8.30 -4.41
CA ARG A 62 -3.86 -8.69 -3.00
C ARG A 62 -3.25 -7.59 -2.13
N PHE A 63 -2.14 -6.98 -2.58
CA PHE A 63 -1.52 -5.88 -1.85
C PHE A 63 -2.43 -4.66 -1.74
N MET A 64 -3.12 -4.31 -2.83
CA MET A 64 -4.07 -3.18 -2.83
C MET A 64 -5.26 -3.45 -1.89
N TRP A 65 -5.71 -4.70 -1.80
CA TRP A 65 -6.72 -5.12 -0.84
C TRP A 65 -6.23 -5.04 0.60
N GLU A 66 -4.98 -5.42 0.85
CA GLU A 66 -4.34 -5.27 2.17
C GLU A 66 -4.24 -3.78 2.55
N ALA A 67 -3.77 -2.93 1.63
CA ALA A 67 -3.68 -1.49 1.81
C ALA A 67 -5.05 -0.86 2.12
N GLU A 68 -6.10 -1.28 1.40
CA GLU A 68 -7.47 -0.86 1.70
C GLU A 68 -7.89 -1.27 3.12
N THR A 69 -7.65 -2.52 3.49
CA THR A 69 -8.00 -3.05 4.82
C THR A 69 -7.36 -2.23 5.92
N TRP A 70 -6.05 -1.98 5.82
CA TRP A 70 -5.31 -1.17 6.77
C TRP A 70 -5.87 0.26 6.92
N VAL A 71 -6.21 0.91 5.81
CA VAL A 71 -6.80 2.26 5.82
C VAL A 71 -8.21 2.27 6.44
N ARG A 72 -8.97 1.19 6.26
CA ARG A 72 -10.35 1.06 6.76
C ARG A 72 -10.44 0.56 8.19
N LEU A 73 -9.39 -0.07 8.72
CA LEU A 73 -9.29 -0.37 10.16
C LEU A 73 -9.26 0.90 11.01
N GLU A 74 -8.89 2.05 10.45
CA GLU A 74 -8.78 3.32 11.19
C GLU A 74 -7.82 3.23 12.39
N LYS A 75 -7.77 4.31 13.17
CA LYS A 75 -6.98 4.35 14.39
C LYS A 75 -7.66 3.50 15.47
N HIS A 76 -6.88 2.65 16.11
CA HIS A 76 -7.25 1.96 17.34
C HIS A 76 -5.98 1.68 18.14
N GLN A 77 -6.02 1.86 19.45
CA GLN A 77 -4.81 1.72 20.27
C GLN A 77 -4.12 0.35 20.12
N ASN A 78 -4.90 -0.73 19.99
CA ASN A 78 -4.41 -2.11 19.89
C ASN A 78 -4.27 -2.69 18.48
N ILE A 79 -4.29 -1.85 17.44
CA ILE A 79 -3.99 -2.25 16.07
C ILE A 79 -2.87 -1.37 15.54
N VAL A 80 -1.95 -1.91 14.75
CA VAL A 80 -0.95 -1.09 14.07
C VAL A 80 -1.66 -0.14 13.10
N GLN A 81 -1.46 1.16 13.24
CA GLN A 81 -2.11 2.14 12.39
C GLN A 81 -1.40 2.24 11.03
N ALA A 82 -2.16 2.19 9.94
CA ALA A 82 -1.72 2.75 8.67
C ALA A 82 -1.97 4.25 8.66
N GLU A 83 -0.88 5.02 8.60
CA GLU A 83 -0.95 6.48 8.58
C GLU A 83 -1.41 6.99 7.22
N TYR A 84 -0.93 6.38 6.14
CA TYR A 84 -1.33 6.69 4.77
C TYR A 84 -0.85 5.62 3.77
N VAL A 85 -1.51 5.59 2.61
CA VAL A 85 -1.10 4.83 1.41
C VAL A 85 -0.66 5.80 0.34
N THR A 86 0.51 5.57 -0.24
CA THR A 86 1.10 6.42 -1.27
C THR A 86 1.71 5.59 -2.40
N LYS A 87 2.15 6.25 -3.45
CA LYS A 87 2.93 5.65 -4.52
C LYS A 87 4.29 6.31 -4.61
N ILE A 88 5.34 5.50 -4.69
CA ILE A 88 6.71 5.96 -4.89
C ILE A 88 7.26 5.23 -6.10
N GLU A 89 7.61 5.97 -7.16
CA GLU A 89 8.06 5.40 -8.43
C GLU A 89 7.10 4.33 -8.97
N ASP A 90 5.80 4.65 -8.95
CA ASP A 90 4.67 3.78 -9.31
C ASP A 90 4.46 2.54 -8.42
N LEU A 91 5.31 2.32 -7.42
CA LEU A 91 5.14 1.26 -6.43
C LEU A 91 4.20 1.70 -5.32
N PRO A 92 3.17 0.91 -4.98
CA PRO A 92 2.29 1.23 -3.86
C PRO A 92 2.99 0.95 -2.53
N PHE A 93 2.85 1.87 -1.59
CA PHE A 93 3.41 1.79 -0.24
C PHE A 93 2.32 2.03 0.80
N ILE A 94 2.33 1.19 1.83
CA ILE A 94 1.56 1.40 3.06
C ILE A 94 2.55 1.94 4.09
N CYS A 95 2.32 3.17 4.56
CA CYS A 95 3.09 3.75 5.66
C CYS A 95 2.39 3.39 6.97
N LEU A 96 3.02 2.51 7.73
CA LEU A 96 2.58 2.06 9.05
C LEU A 96 3.32 2.84 10.13
N GLU A 97 2.67 3.02 11.29
CA GLU A 97 3.34 3.49 12.49
C GLU A 97 4.52 2.57 12.85
N TYR A 98 5.60 3.16 13.35
CA TYR A 98 6.73 2.39 13.86
C TYR A 98 6.49 2.01 15.31
N ILE A 99 6.60 0.72 15.64
CA ILE A 99 6.42 0.22 17.01
C ILE A 99 7.78 0.10 17.69
N GLU A 100 8.02 0.99 18.65
CA GLU A 100 9.23 0.95 19.48
C GLU A 100 9.10 -0.14 20.56
N GLY A 101 9.83 -1.23 20.37
CA GLY A 101 9.85 -2.36 21.28
C GLY A 101 10.69 -2.11 22.53
N SER A 102 10.55 -3.00 23.52
CA SER A 102 11.42 -3.01 24.70
C SER A 102 12.87 -3.35 24.31
N GLU A 103 13.86 -2.64 24.88
CA GLU A 103 15.27 -2.99 24.70
C GLU A 103 15.58 -4.43 25.13
N LYS A 104 14.93 -4.89 26.22
CA LYS A 104 15.14 -6.23 26.77
C LYS A 104 14.41 -7.29 25.96
N TYR A 105 13.14 -7.05 25.61
CA TYR A 105 12.25 -8.09 25.07
C TYR A 105 12.08 -8.03 23.55
N GLY A 106 12.34 -6.90 22.91
CA GLY A 106 12.01 -6.62 21.52
C GLY A 106 10.58 -6.09 21.36
N ALA A 107 10.16 -5.92 20.10
CA ALA A 107 8.84 -5.40 19.73
C ALA A 107 7.78 -6.48 19.49
N GLU A 108 8.15 -7.76 19.47
CA GLU A 108 7.25 -8.89 19.16
C GLU A 108 6.95 -9.66 20.45
N LEU A 109 5.70 -10.10 20.63
CA LEU A 109 5.26 -10.85 21.81
C LEU A 109 6.09 -12.13 22.02
N LYS A 110 6.53 -12.78 20.92
CA LYS A 110 7.46 -13.94 20.97
C LYS A 110 8.69 -13.66 21.84
N GLY A 111 9.26 -12.45 21.74
CA GLY A 111 10.43 -12.04 22.52
C GLY A 111 10.13 -11.85 24.00
N TRP A 112 8.94 -11.35 24.35
CA TRP A 112 8.47 -11.19 25.72
C TRP A 112 8.23 -12.54 26.40
N ILE A 113 7.59 -13.47 25.71
CA ILE A 113 7.34 -14.84 26.21
C ILE A 113 8.67 -15.56 26.46
N LYS A 114 9.54 -15.64 25.44
CA LYS A 114 10.80 -16.41 25.50
C LYS A 114 11.76 -15.93 26.60
N LYS A 115 11.72 -14.64 26.92
CA LYS A 115 12.61 -14.01 27.92
C LYS A 115 11.95 -13.83 29.29
N GLY A 116 10.75 -14.41 29.51
CA GLY A 116 10.04 -14.36 30.79
C GLY A 116 9.62 -12.95 31.20
N GLY A 117 9.23 -12.11 30.24
CA GLY A 117 8.91 -10.70 30.46
C GLY A 117 7.47 -10.42 30.92
N ILE A 118 6.65 -11.46 31.11
CA ILE A 118 5.21 -11.36 31.35
C ILE A 118 4.85 -12.19 32.57
N ASP A 119 4.26 -11.56 33.58
CA ASP A 119 3.66 -12.22 34.74
C ASP A 119 2.17 -12.50 34.49
N LEU A 120 1.50 -13.21 35.41
CA LEU A 120 0.09 -13.58 35.21
C LEU A 120 -0.83 -12.35 35.00
N PRO A 121 -0.78 -11.27 35.82
CA PRO A 121 -1.54 -10.07 35.52
C PRO A 121 -1.19 -9.46 34.16
N GLY A 122 0.10 -9.41 33.80
CA GLY A 122 0.56 -8.95 32.48
C GLY A 122 -0.02 -9.76 31.32
N SER A 123 -0.09 -11.10 31.46
CA SER A 123 -0.66 -11.99 30.45
C SER A 123 -2.15 -11.73 30.25
N ILE A 124 -2.89 -11.48 31.33
CA ILE A 124 -4.32 -11.11 31.27
C ILE A 124 -4.48 -9.74 30.59
N ASN A 125 -3.65 -8.76 30.95
CA ASN A 125 -3.68 -7.42 30.34
C ASN A 125 -3.38 -7.47 28.82
N PHE A 126 -2.38 -8.25 28.41
CA PHE A 126 -2.03 -8.40 27.00
C PHE A 126 -3.14 -9.11 26.23
N ALA A 127 -3.74 -10.14 26.82
CA ALA A 127 -4.89 -10.85 26.26
C ALA A 127 -6.09 -9.91 26.08
N LEU A 128 -6.40 -9.09 27.08
CA LEU A 128 -7.48 -8.09 27.04
C LEU A 128 -7.29 -7.08 25.90
N GLN A 129 -6.09 -6.50 25.80
CA GLN A 129 -5.76 -5.53 24.75
C GLN A 129 -5.85 -6.16 23.36
N PHE A 130 -5.38 -7.39 23.20
CA PHE A 130 -5.54 -8.15 21.95
C PHE A 130 -7.03 -8.34 21.61
N CYS A 131 -7.87 -8.79 22.57
CA CYS A 131 -9.30 -8.93 22.32
C CYS A 131 -9.96 -7.59 21.94
N SER A 132 -9.53 -6.47 22.53
CA SER A 132 -10.02 -5.13 22.20
C SER A 132 -9.74 -4.77 20.74
N GLY A 133 -8.51 -5.01 20.26
CA GLY A 133 -8.17 -4.86 18.83
C GLY A 133 -8.99 -5.76 17.91
N MET A 134 -9.21 -7.03 18.28
CA MET A 134 -10.03 -7.95 17.49
C MET A 134 -11.51 -7.53 17.41
N VAL A 135 -12.07 -6.98 18.49
CA VAL A 135 -13.44 -6.44 18.51
C VAL A 135 -13.57 -5.25 17.56
N HIS A 136 -12.61 -4.32 17.60
CA HIS A 136 -12.58 -3.17 16.69
C HIS A 136 -12.46 -3.61 15.23
N ALA A 137 -11.53 -4.52 14.92
CA ALA A 137 -11.38 -5.06 13.57
C ALA A 137 -12.68 -5.72 13.08
N ALA A 138 -13.33 -6.54 13.90
CA ALA A 138 -14.60 -7.17 13.56
C ALA A 138 -15.70 -6.13 13.26
N ALA A 139 -15.76 -5.03 14.02
CA ALA A 139 -16.70 -3.94 13.77
C ALA A 139 -16.43 -3.25 12.42
N LYS A 140 -15.17 -2.93 12.11
CA LYS A 140 -14.80 -2.32 10.82
C LYS A 140 -15.05 -3.21 9.62
N PHE A 141 -14.79 -4.51 9.73
CA PHE A 141 -15.13 -5.45 8.68
C PHE A 141 -16.64 -5.59 8.47
N LYS A 142 -17.44 -5.50 9.54
CA LYS A 142 -18.91 -5.44 9.44
C LYS A 142 -19.36 -4.18 8.71
N GLU A 143 -18.78 -3.01 8.99
CA GLU A 143 -19.04 -1.75 8.26
C GLU A 143 -18.71 -1.90 6.76
N MET A 144 -17.61 -2.57 6.44
CA MET A 144 -17.21 -2.89 5.06
C MET A 144 -18.10 -3.95 4.39
N LYS A 145 -19.04 -4.57 5.12
CA LYS A 145 -19.85 -5.72 4.68
C LYS A 145 -18.97 -6.90 4.20
N ARG A 146 -17.86 -7.13 4.89
CA ARG A 146 -16.90 -8.22 4.60
C ARG A 146 -16.84 -9.21 5.77
N PRO A 147 -16.66 -10.51 5.49
CA PRO A 147 -16.40 -11.48 6.56
C PRO A 147 -15.04 -11.18 7.20
N PHE A 148 -14.94 -11.39 8.52
CA PHE A 148 -13.71 -11.20 9.27
C PHE A 148 -13.28 -12.52 9.92
N ILE A 149 -12.10 -12.99 9.50
CA ILE A 149 -11.37 -14.10 10.12
C ILE A 149 -9.88 -13.78 9.92
N TYR A 150 -9.13 -13.68 10.99
CA TYR A 150 -7.72 -13.25 10.96
C TYR A 150 -6.77 -14.35 10.49
N ARG A 151 -7.00 -15.60 10.92
CA ARG A 151 -6.38 -16.86 10.44
C ARG A 151 -4.93 -17.15 10.80
N ASP A 152 -4.15 -16.15 11.23
CA ASP A 152 -2.73 -16.35 11.59
C ASP A 152 -2.36 -15.70 12.94
N ILE A 153 -3.23 -15.85 13.95
CA ILE A 153 -2.93 -15.37 15.30
C ILE A 153 -1.77 -16.19 15.86
N LYS A 154 -0.65 -15.50 16.12
CA LYS A 154 0.58 -16.06 16.68
C LYS A 154 1.40 -14.95 17.36
N PRO A 155 2.33 -15.27 18.28
CA PRO A 155 3.13 -14.28 18.98
C PRO A 155 4.00 -13.39 18.08
N ALA A 156 4.35 -13.84 16.87
CA ALA A 156 5.12 -13.03 15.92
C ALA A 156 4.28 -11.92 15.25
N ASN A 157 2.96 -12.10 15.15
CA ASN A 157 2.04 -11.11 14.56
C ASN A 157 1.38 -10.21 15.62
N ILE A 158 1.88 -10.26 16.85
CA ILE A 158 1.44 -9.43 17.97
C ILE A 158 2.65 -8.62 18.42
N MET A 159 2.57 -7.30 18.26
CA MET A 159 3.61 -6.39 18.69
C MET A 159 3.32 -5.87 20.10
N VAL A 160 4.37 -5.57 20.85
CA VAL A 160 4.30 -5.01 22.20
C VAL A 160 5.28 -3.85 22.30
N THR A 161 4.76 -2.66 22.58
CA THR A 161 5.58 -1.45 22.77
C THR A 161 6.37 -1.51 24.08
N ALA A 162 7.36 -0.61 24.24
CA ALA A 162 8.13 -0.49 25.48
C ALA A 162 7.25 -0.18 26.71
N ASP A 163 6.15 0.56 26.52
CA ASP A 163 5.13 0.88 27.53
C ASP A 163 4.04 -0.19 27.67
N LYS A 164 4.26 -1.41 27.16
CA LYS A 164 3.40 -2.59 27.35
C LYS A 164 2.02 -2.47 26.70
N ILE A 165 1.93 -1.77 25.56
CA ILE A 165 0.75 -1.71 24.71
C ILE A 165 0.84 -2.78 23.63
N VAL A 166 -0.18 -3.64 23.56
CA VAL A 166 -0.29 -4.68 22.54
C VAL A 166 -0.88 -4.10 21.28
N LYS A 167 -0.27 -4.40 20.12
CA LYS A 167 -0.74 -4.01 18.79
C LYS A 167 -0.78 -5.20 17.84
N ILE A 168 -1.94 -5.46 17.27
CA ILE A 168 -2.13 -6.50 16.25
C ILE A 168 -1.56 -5.98 14.93
N THR A 169 -0.70 -6.78 14.29
CA THR A 169 -0.13 -6.47 12.98
C THR A 169 -0.60 -7.46 11.90
N ASP A 170 -0.13 -7.33 10.67
CA ASP A 170 -0.25 -8.28 9.56
C ASP A 170 -1.64 -8.86 9.25
N PHE A 171 -2.57 -8.02 8.77
CA PHE A 171 -3.90 -8.45 8.31
C PHE A 171 -3.89 -9.11 6.90
N GLY A 172 -2.72 -9.50 6.38
CA GLY A 172 -2.54 -9.99 5.01
C GLY A 172 -3.21 -11.33 4.68
N LEU A 173 -3.61 -12.11 5.69
CA LEU A 173 -4.25 -13.42 5.54
C LEU A 173 -5.76 -13.42 5.77
N VAL A 174 -6.37 -12.24 5.99
CA VAL A 174 -7.82 -12.14 6.15
C VAL A 174 -8.51 -12.55 4.83
N LYS A 175 -9.48 -13.46 4.91
CA LYS A 175 -10.08 -14.14 3.74
C LYS A 175 -10.59 -13.16 2.67
N LEU A 176 -9.99 -13.20 1.48
CA LEU A 176 -10.64 -12.83 0.23
C LEU A 176 -11.74 -13.84 -0.07
N ALA A 177 -13.01 -13.46 0.08
CA ALA A 177 -14.15 -14.28 -0.36
C ALA A 177 -14.32 -14.29 -1.90
N LEU A 178 -13.32 -13.82 -2.64
CA LEU A 178 -13.33 -13.67 -4.10
C LEU A 178 -12.04 -14.29 -4.64
N GLU A 179 -12.03 -15.60 -4.90
CA GLU A 179 -11.57 -16.22 -6.16
C GLU A 179 -11.18 -17.72 -6.02
N PRO A 180 -11.34 -18.50 -7.12
CA PRO A 180 -10.90 -19.89 -7.21
C PRO A 180 -9.37 -20.01 -7.28
N GLU A 181 -8.86 -21.11 -6.74
CA GLU A 181 -7.44 -21.43 -6.58
C GLU A 181 -6.63 -21.30 -7.88
N ALA A 182 -5.69 -20.35 -7.92
CA ALA A 182 -4.66 -20.31 -8.96
C ALA A 182 -3.63 -21.44 -8.71
N LYS A 183 -3.59 -22.42 -9.63
CA LYS A 183 -2.54 -23.44 -9.67
C LYS A 183 -1.21 -22.80 -10.06
N ALA A 184 -0.22 -22.85 -9.17
CA ALA A 184 1.16 -22.50 -9.48
C ALA A 184 2.03 -23.77 -9.65
N ASP A 185 2.72 -23.83 -10.79
CA ASP A 185 3.65 -24.89 -11.22
C ASP A 185 4.98 -24.87 -10.44
N LYS A 186 5.42 -26.07 -9.98
CA LYS A 186 6.80 -26.65 -9.76
C LYS A 186 7.86 -25.78 -9.01
N LYS A 187 8.76 -26.28 -8.14
CA LYS A 187 9.51 -27.56 -8.02
C LYS A 187 10.15 -27.64 -6.60
N ARG A 188 10.35 -28.86 -6.08
CA ARG A 188 10.93 -29.21 -4.75
C ARG A 188 12.42 -28.87 -4.57
N SER A 189 12.81 -28.55 -3.32
CA SER A 189 13.98 -29.14 -2.61
C SER A 189 13.74 -29.11 -1.09
N THR A 190 14.31 -30.09 -0.37
CA THR A 190 14.04 -30.43 1.03
C THR A 190 15.05 -29.84 2.03
N ASP A 191 14.59 -29.80 3.27
CA ASP A 191 15.27 -29.79 4.58
C ASP A 191 15.63 -28.46 5.27
N ASP A 192 15.17 -28.44 6.53
CA ASP A 192 15.46 -27.58 7.69
C ASP A 192 15.16 -26.07 7.63
N GLU A 193 13.95 -25.70 8.10
CA GLU A 193 13.64 -24.52 8.95
C GLU A 193 12.11 -24.46 9.21
N LEU A 194 11.67 -24.80 10.44
CA LEU A 194 10.25 -24.87 10.84
C LEU A 194 9.70 -23.56 11.44
N GLU A 195 10.21 -22.39 11.03
CA GLU A 195 9.67 -21.10 11.49
C GLU A 195 8.96 -20.25 10.41
N ASP A 196 9.14 -20.51 9.10
CA ASP A 196 8.51 -19.72 8.02
C ASP A 196 7.97 -20.58 6.86
N PHE A 197 6.95 -21.40 7.13
CA PHE A 197 6.28 -22.18 6.08
C PHE A 197 5.01 -21.48 5.55
N GLU A 198 5.15 -20.70 4.48
CA GLU A 198 4.07 -20.48 3.50
C GLU A 198 4.17 -21.57 2.41
N LEU A 199 3.31 -22.59 2.46
CA LEU A 199 3.21 -23.58 1.38
C LEU A 199 1.90 -23.42 0.62
N THR A 200 1.95 -22.70 -0.50
CA THR A 200 1.01 -22.91 -1.59
C THR A 200 1.39 -24.18 -2.35
N GLN A 201 0.70 -25.29 -2.09
CA GLN A 201 0.31 -26.25 -3.13
C GLN A 201 -0.84 -27.15 -2.63
N THR A 202 -1.91 -27.20 -3.44
CA THR A 202 -3.07 -28.11 -3.36
C THR A 202 -3.91 -28.05 -2.07
N GLY A 203 -4.96 -27.22 -2.03
CA GLY A 203 -5.95 -27.24 -0.93
C GLY A 203 -5.47 -26.62 0.39
N THR A 204 -4.77 -25.48 0.28
CA THR A 204 -4.01 -24.70 1.27
C THR A 204 -4.49 -24.73 2.71
N ILE A 205 -3.72 -25.40 3.58
CA ILE A 205 -3.62 -25.10 5.00
C ILE A 205 -2.83 -23.78 5.13
N VAL A 206 -3.45 -22.76 5.73
CA VAL A 206 -2.83 -21.45 6.03
C VAL A 206 -2.83 -21.26 7.55
N GLY A 207 -1.66 -20.95 8.13
CA GLY A 207 -1.45 -20.68 9.55
C GLY A 207 -0.18 -21.31 10.09
N THR A 208 0.31 -20.81 11.23
CA THR A 208 1.46 -21.41 11.94
C THR A 208 0.99 -22.68 12.69
N PRO A 209 1.55 -23.88 12.43
CA PRO A 209 1.01 -25.17 12.89
C PRO A 209 0.63 -25.27 14.37
N TYR A 210 1.42 -24.63 15.25
CA TYR A 210 1.23 -24.63 16.70
C TYR A 210 0.00 -23.86 17.21
N TYR A 211 -0.65 -23.07 16.35
CA TYR A 211 -1.81 -22.24 16.73
C TYR A 211 -3.06 -22.57 15.90
N MET A 212 -2.93 -23.41 14.87
CA MET A 212 -4.03 -23.76 13.99
C MET A 212 -5.15 -24.51 14.73
N SER A 213 -6.39 -24.12 14.46
CA SER A 213 -7.57 -24.78 15.02
C SER A 213 -7.83 -26.15 14.36
N PRO A 214 -8.57 -27.07 15.04
CA PRO A 214 -8.99 -28.34 14.48
C PRO A 214 -9.64 -28.24 13.10
N GLU A 215 -10.52 -27.24 12.91
CA GLU A 215 -11.19 -27.00 11.65
C GLU A 215 -10.26 -26.48 10.54
N GLN A 216 -9.19 -25.75 10.86
CA GLN A 216 -8.14 -25.41 9.89
C GLN A 216 -7.39 -26.67 9.43
N TRP A 217 -6.99 -27.55 10.38
CA TRP A 217 -6.32 -28.82 10.07
C TRP A 217 -7.16 -29.81 9.26
N LEU A 218 -8.49 -29.73 9.41
CA LEU A 218 -9.47 -30.56 8.70
C LEU A 218 -9.99 -29.90 7.41
N ASN A 219 -9.50 -28.70 7.07
CA ASN A 219 -9.96 -27.90 5.93
C ASN A 219 -11.49 -27.72 5.89
N LYS A 220 -12.09 -27.44 7.06
CA LYS A 220 -13.51 -27.13 7.21
C LYS A 220 -13.76 -25.63 7.07
N GLU A 221 -15.02 -25.24 6.90
CA GLU A 221 -15.39 -23.83 6.87
C GLU A 221 -15.04 -23.13 8.19
N LEU A 222 -14.34 -22.00 8.08
CA LEU A 222 -13.86 -21.22 9.22
C LEU A 222 -14.82 -20.07 9.52
N ASP A 223 -14.92 -19.74 10.81
CA ASP A 223 -15.43 -18.45 11.30
C ASP A 223 -14.50 -17.94 12.42
N THR A 224 -14.90 -16.88 13.13
CA THR A 224 -14.14 -16.29 14.23
C THR A 224 -13.72 -17.28 15.33
N ARG A 225 -14.38 -18.43 15.47
CA ARG A 225 -14.07 -19.42 16.49
C ARG A 225 -12.74 -20.14 16.21
N ALA A 226 -12.25 -20.13 14.98
CA ALA A 226 -10.90 -20.56 14.65
C ALA A 226 -9.85 -19.62 15.23
N ASP A 227 -10.08 -18.31 15.12
CA ASP A 227 -9.22 -17.28 15.72
C ASP A 227 -9.25 -17.35 17.25
N ILE A 228 -10.41 -17.64 17.85
CA ILE A 228 -10.54 -17.81 19.31
C ILE A 228 -9.70 -18.99 19.82
N TYR A 229 -9.61 -20.08 19.04
CA TYR A 229 -8.74 -21.20 19.39
C TYR A 229 -7.26 -20.82 19.33
N ALA A 230 -6.86 -20.13 18.25
CA ALA A 230 -5.48 -19.66 18.09
C ALA A 230 -5.10 -18.66 19.21
N PHE A 231 -6.02 -17.75 19.57
CA PHE A 231 -5.88 -16.88 20.73
C PHE A 231 -5.71 -17.67 22.04
N GLY A 232 -6.50 -18.73 22.26
CA GLY A 232 -6.33 -19.62 23.41
C GLY A 232 -4.94 -20.25 23.48
N CYS A 233 -4.36 -20.63 22.33
CA CYS A 233 -2.99 -21.15 22.26
C CYS A 233 -1.96 -20.10 22.65
N VAL A 234 -2.09 -18.87 22.13
CA VAL A 234 -1.21 -17.75 22.48
C VAL A 234 -1.36 -17.37 23.96
N PHE A 235 -2.58 -17.36 24.50
CA PHE A 235 -2.80 -17.02 25.90
C PHE A 235 -2.21 -18.06 26.85
N TYR A 236 -2.38 -19.35 26.53
CA TYR A 236 -1.71 -20.44 27.24
C TYR A 236 -0.18 -20.25 27.22
N GLU A 237 0.39 -19.91 26.06
CA GLU A 237 1.83 -19.69 25.90
C GLU A 237 2.33 -18.47 26.68
N MET A 238 1.57 -17.38 26.74
CA MET A 238 1.93 -16.21 27.56
C MET A 238 2.06 -16.56 29.04
N ILE A 239 1.24 -17.48 29.54
CA ILE A 239 1.26 -17.89 30.96
C ILE A 239 2.36 -18.92 31.24
N THR A 240 2.58 -19.86 30.32
CA THR A 240 3.44 -21.03 30.56
C THR A 240 4.83 -20.93 29.94
N GLY A 241 5.03 -20.00 29.00
CA GLY A 241 6.26 -19.87 28.22
C GLY A 241 6.34 -20.82 27.02
N ALA A 242 5.34 -21.68 26.78
CA ALA A 242 5.32 -22.63 25.67
C ALA A 242 3.89 -22.88 25.15
N PRO A 243 3.70 -23.16 23.84
CA PRO A 243 2.38 -23.46 23.30
C PRO A 243 1.77 -24.73 23.93
N PRO A 244 0.44 -24.85 23.96
CA PRO A 244 -0.24 -25.99 24.62
C PRO A 244 0.12 -27.34 23.99
N PHE A 245 0.49 -27.33 22.70
CA PHE A 245 0.89 -28.51 21.95
C PHE A 245 2.19 -28.21 21.21
N SER A 246 3.18 -29.09 21.38
CA SER A 246 4.43 -29.04 20.63
C SER A 246 4.92 -30.47 20.36
N ALA A 247 5.45 -30.68 19.16
CA ALA A 247 5.99 -31.96 18.71
C ALA A 247 7.03 -31.74 17.61
N LYS A 248 7.73 -32.81 17.21
CA LYS A 248 8.85 -32.74 16.24
C LYS A 248 8.38 -32.74 14.79
N ASN A 249 7.20 -33.28 14.49
CA ASN A 249 6.67 -33.34 13.13
C ASN A 249 5.21 -32.83 13.05
N LEU A 250 4.80 -32.45 11.84
CA LEU A 250 3.49 -31.82 11.58
C LEU A 250 2.31 -32.76 11.87
N ASP A 251 2.44 -34.05 11.58
CA ASP A 251 1.36 -35.02 11.81
C ASP A 251 1.08 -35.22 13.31
N GLU A 252 2.12 -35.22 14.14
CA GLU A 252 2.00 -35.22 15.59
C GLU A 252 1.36 -33.93 16.10
N ILE A 253 1.79 -32.75 15.62
CA ILE A 253 1.18 -31.47 15.99
C ILE A 253 -0.32 -31.49 15.63
N LYS A 254 -0.65 -31.92 14.40
CA LYS A 254 -2.04 -32.09 13.96
C LYS A 254 -2.81 -33.03 14.89
N ALA A 255 -2.27 -34.20 15.22
CA ALA A 255 -2.92 -35.16 16.11
C ALA A 255 -3.21 -34.57 17.50
N LEU A 256 -2.25 -33.81 18.06
CA LEU A 256 -2.41 -33.10 19.33
C LEU A 256 -3.52 -32.05 19.24
N HIS A 257 -3.52 -31.22 18.20
CA HIS A 257 -4.56 -30.21 18.01
C HIS A 257 -5.95 -30.83 17.84
N LEU A 258 -6.06 -32.01 17.22
CA LEU A 258 -7.35 -32.69 17.01
C LEU A 258 -7.87 -33.44 18.23
N LYS A 259 -6.99 -33.99 19.09
CA LYS A 259 -7.41 -34.98 20.11
C LYS A 259 -6.89 -34.72 21.52
N ALA A 260 -5.76 -34.06 21.68
CA ALA A 260 -5.12 -33.92 22.99
C ALA A 260 -5.75 -32.78 23.81
N ILE A 261 -5.72 -32.94 25.13
CA ILE A 261 -6.10 -31.90 26.10
C ILE A 261 -4.80 -31.17 26.51
N PRO A 262 -4.81 -29.82 26.62
CA PRO A 262 -3.64 -29.07 27.10
C PRO A 262 -3.20 -29.54 28.49
N LYS A 263 -1.90 -29.42 28.79
CA LYS A 263 -1.42 -29.72 30.15
C LYS A 263 -2.02 -28.71 31.14
N PRO A 264 -2.54 -29.15 32.30
CA PRO A 264 -3.04 -28.22 33.32
C PRO A 264 -1.97 -27.23 33.75
N ILE A 265 -2.35 -25.96 33.94
CA ILE A 265 -1.46 -24.91 34.44
C ILE A 265 -1.57 -24.90 35.97
N PRO A 266 -0.49 -25.20 36.71
CA PRO A 266 -0.52 -25.20 38.17
C PRO A 266 -0.92 -23.83 38.72
N ASP A 267 -1.69 -23.83 39.82
CA ASP A 267 -2.08 -22.63 40.57
C ASP A 267 -2.86 -21.57 39.77
N LEU A 268 -3.37 -21.92 38.58
CA LEU A 268 -4.16 -21.01 37.78
C LEU A 268 -5.59 -20.86 38.36
N PRO A 269 -6.08 -19.63 38.56
CA PRO A 269 -7.44 -19.37 39.01
C PRO A 269 -8.48 -20.11 38.16
N GLY A 270 -9.50 -20.69 38.82
CA GLY A 270 -10.49 -21.55 38.15
C GLY A 270 -11.19 -20.88 36.97
N LYS A 271 -11.55 -19.59 37.09
CA LYS A 271 -12.16 -18.83 35.99
C LYS A 271 -11.24 -18.69 34.76
N LEU A 272 -9.93 -18.47 34.98
CA LEU A 272 -8.96 -18.40 33.89
C LEU A 272 -8.75 -19.76 33.23
N THR A 273 -8.70 -20.82 34.04
CA THR A 273 -8.65 -22.20 33.54
C THR A 273 -9.85 -22.49 32.63
N THR A 274 -11.06 -22.18 33.09
CA THR A 274 -12.29 -22.35 32.30
C THR A 274 -12.28 -21.53 31.01
N LEU A 275 -11.78 -20.28 31.03
CA LEU A 275 -11.70 -19.45 29.83
C LEU A 275 -10.74 -20.06 28.79
N ILE A 276 -9.54 -20.48 29.22
CA ILE A 276 -8.54 -21.10 28.33
C ILE A 276 -9.07 -22.42 27.76
N ASP A 277 -9.68 -23.27 28.59
CA ASP A 277 -10.26 -24.54 28.17
C ASP A 277 -11.41 -24.34 27.17
N THR A 278 -12.25 -23.32 27.41
CA THR A 278 -13.32 -22.92 26.47
C THR A 278 -12.74 -22.48 25.13
N CYS A 279 -11.67 -21.69 25.12
CA CYS A 279 -11.01 -21.28 23.87
C CYS A 279 -10.39 -22.48 23.13
N LEU A 280 -9.74 -23.40 23.86
CA LEU A 280 -9.04 -24.56 23.31
C LEU A 280 -9.95 -25.78 23.07
N ASN A 281 -11.27 -25.62 23.21
CA ASN A 281 -12.21 -26.70 22.99
C ASN A 281 -12.11 -27.25 21.56
N LYS A 282 -12.07 -28.57 21.41
CA LYS A 282 -11.96 -29.22 20.10
C LYS A 282 -13.23 -29.07 19.28
N ASP A 283 -14.36 -29.04 19.97
CA ASP A 283 -15.66 -28.71 19.39
C ASP A 283 -15.81 -27.18 19.30
N ARG A 284 -15.87 -26.67 18.06
CA ARG A 284 -15.98 -25.22 17.81
C ARG A 284 -17.25 -24.63 18.42
N ASP A 285 -18.33 -25.39 18.50
CA ASP A 285 -19.62 -24.90 18.97
C ASP A 285 -19.65 -24.71 20.50
N LYS A 286 -18.64 -25.25 21.19
CA LYS A 286 -18.42 -25.07 22.63
C LYS A 286 -17.44 -23.94 22.95
N ARG A 287 -16.88 -23.25 21.95
CA ARG A 287 -16.03 -22.06 22.15
C ARG A 287 -16.90 -20.81 22.29
N TYR A 288 -16.29 -19.72 22.76
CA TYR A 288 -16.91 -18.40 22.69
C TYR A 288 -17.29 -18.04 21.25
N ASN A 289 -18.39 -17.30 21.07
CA ASN A 289 -18.88 -16.93 19.74
C ASN A 289 -18.18 -15.68 19.17
N ASN A 290 -17.51 -14.87 20.00
CA ASN A 290 -16.81 -13.66 19.58
C ASN A 290 -15.82 -13.20 20.67
N PHE A 291 -14.91 -12.30 20.31
CA PHE A 291 -13.89 -11.74 21.21
C PHE A 291 -14.44 -10.75 22.25
N SER A 292 -15.64 -10.19 22.08
CA SER A 292 -16.18 -9.22 23.05
C SER A 292 -16.51 -9.87 24.40
N VAL A 293 -17.07 -11.09 24.38
CA VAL A 293 -17.35 -11.86 25.61
C VAL A 293 -16.05 -12.17 26.36
N ILE A 294 -15.02 -12.61 25.63
CA ILE A 294 -13.70 -12.94 26.19
C ILE A 294 -13.07 -11.68 26.81
N ARG A 295 -13.10 -10.55 26.10
CA ARG A 295 -12.58 -9.27 26.58
C ARG A 295 -13.24 -8.87 27.90
N ASP A 296 -14.56 -8.94 27.97
CA ASP A 296 -15.31 -8.49 29.15
C ASP A 296 -15.02 -9.40 30.37
N GLU A 297 -14.95 -10.72 30.17
CA GLU A 297 -14.54 -11.67 31.22
C GLU A 297 -13.09 -11.43 31.70
N LEU A 298 -12.15 -11.19 30.77
CA LEU A 298 -10.76 -10.87 31.10
C LEU A 298 -10.65 -9.56 31.88
N ASN A 299 -11.47 -8.55 31.55
CA ASN A 299 -11.47 -7.27 32.25
C ASN A 299 -11.91 -7.43 33.71
N ASP A 300 -12.98 -8.19 33.94
CA ASP A 300 -13.48 -8.49 35.29
C ASP A 300 -12.44 -9.25 36.12
N MET A 301 -11.76 -10.21 35.49
CA MET A 301 -10.67 -10.94 36.14
C MET A 301 -9.47 -10.03 36.44
N TYR A 302 -9.03 -9.23 35.47
CA TYR A 302 -7.93 -8.29 35.65
C TYR A 302 -8.20 -7.28 36.78
N GLN A 303 -9.41 -6.74 36.83
CA GLN A 303 -9.85 -5.87 37.93
C GLN A 303 -9.81 -6.59 39.27
N SER A 304 -10.23 -7.86 39.31
CA SER A 304 -10.17 -8.67 40.53
C SER A 304 -8.72 -8.92 41.00
N PHE A 305 -7.77 -9.09 40.06
CA PHE A 305 -6.35 -9.29 40.38
C PHE A 305 -5.63 -8.03 40.84
N THR A 306 -5.94 -6.89 40.22
CA THR A 306 -5.10 -5.68 40.34
C THR A 306 -5.80 -4.51 41.04
N GLY A 307 -7.10 -4.62 41.31
CA GLY A 307 -7.95 -3.52 41.78
C GLY A 307 -8.17 -2.42 40.74
N SER A 308 -7.59 -2.54 39.54
CA SER A 308 -7.62 -1.53 38.49
C SER A 308 -8.39 -2.05 37.27
N ARG A 309 -9.22 -1.20 36.66
CA ARG A 309 -9.76 -1.50 35.33
C ARG A 309 -8.78 -1.06 34.27
N VAL A 310 -8.55 -1.92 33.28
CA VAL A 310 -7.91 -1.52 32.02
C VAL A 310 -9.04 -1.13 31.09
N TYR A 311 -9.66 0.02 31.39
CA TYR A 311 -10.61 0.64 30.49
C TYR A 311 -10.04 1.98 30.09
N GLN A 312 -9.52 2.05 28.86
CA GLN A 312 -9.02 3.26 28.25
C GLN A 312 -10.14 3.88 27.42
N ASP A 313 -10.27 5.20 27.55
CA ASP A 313 -11.26 6.04 26.92
C ASP A 313 -11.16 5.96 25.38
N ASP A 314 -12.22 5.45 24.74
CA ASP A 314 -12.39 5.40 23.27
C ASP A 314 -12.30 6.80 22.63
N SER A 315 -12.34 7.89 23.42
CA SER A 315 -12.14 9.27 22.92
C SER A 315 -10.79 9.47 22.23
N SER A 316 -9.77 8.66 22.56
CA SER A 316 -8.44 8.73 21.96
C SER A 316 -8.38 8.16 20.53
N ASP A 317 -9.39 7.37 20.12
CA ASP A 317 -9.52 6.74 18.81
C ASP A 317 -10.33 7.58 17.81
N VAL A 318 -10.86 8.74 18.24
CA VAL A 318 -11.50 9.69 17.34
C VAL A 318 -10.45 10.29 16.39
N MET A 319 -10.65 10.04 15.09
CA MET A 319 -9.78 10.54 14.03
C MET A 319 -9.77 12.07 14.00
N LYS A 320 -8.58 12.65 14.06
CA LYS A 320 -8.32 14.08 13.89
C LYS A 320 -8.50 14.49 12.43
N SER A 321 -8.68 15.79 12.19
CA SER A 321 -8.84 16.34 10.82
C SER A 321 -7.73 15.91 9.87
N TRP A 322 -6.45 15.91 10.30
CA TRP A 322 -5.34 15.48 9.45
C TRP A 322 -5.29 13.97 9.20
N GLU A 323 -5.75 13.14 10.15
CA GLU A 323 -5.85 11.69 9.98
C GLU A 323 -6.95 11.34 8.97
N LEU A 324 -8.08 12.06 9.02
CA LEU A 324 -9.15 11.94 8.02
C LEU A 324 -8.68 12.37 6.62
N ILE A 325 -7.86 13.43 6.51
CA ILE A 325 -7.27 13.85 5.24
C ILE A 325 -6.36 12.74 4.69
N ASN A 326 -5.48 12.18 5.52
CA ASN A 326 -4.59 11.10 5.10
C ASN A 326 -5.37 9.84 4.70
N LYS A 327 -6.42 9.47 5.45
CA LYS A 327 -7.34 8.39 5.08
C LYS A 327 -8.00 8.67 3.73
N GLY A 328 -8.51 9.89 3.52
CA GLY A 328 -9.11 10.31 2.25
C GLY A 328 -8.13 10.24 1.07
N ILE A 329 -6.90 10.71 1.24
CA ILE A 329 -5.84 10.62 0.21
C ILE A 329 -5.52 9.15 -0.10
N SER A 330 -5.46 8.30 0.93
CA SER A 330 -5.22 6.87 0.77
C SER A 330 -6.33 6.21 -0.03
N LEU A 331 -7.60 6.47 0.32
CA LEU A 331 -8.76 5.98 -0.42
C LEU A 331 -8.81 6.51 -1.87
N PHE A 332 -8.43 7.77 -2.09
CA PHE A 332 -8.28 8.34 -3.43
C PHE A 332 -7.22 7.59 -4.26
N ASN A 333 -6.05 7.30 -3.68
CA ASN A 333 -4.97 6.54 -4.34
C ASN A 333 -5.38 5.09 -4.65
N LEU A 334 -6.27 4.53 -3.82
CA LEU A 334 -6.91 3.22 -4.01
C LEU A 334 -8.15 3.28 -4.94
N LYS A 335 -8.51 4.46 -5.46
CA LYS A 335 -9.66 4.72 -6.35
C LYS A 335 -11.05 4.63 -5.70
N PHE A 336 -11.13 4.64 -4.37
CA PHE A 336 -12.38 4.75 -3.60
C PHE A 336 -12.77 6.23 -3.44
N TYR A 337 -13.14 6.87 -4.55
CA TYR A 337 -13.35 8.32 -4.60
C TYR A 337 -14.51 8.82 -3.73
N ASN A 338 -15.61 8.07 -3.63
CA ASN A 338 -16.75 8.50 -2.82
C ASN A 338 -16.41 8.48 -1.32
N GLU A 339 -15.77 7.41 -0.84
CA GLU A 339 -15.33 7.31 0.55
C GLU A 339 -14.20 8.31 0.87
N ALA A 340 -13.36 8.64 -0.12
CA ALA A 340 -12.41 9.73 0.01
C ALA A 340 -13.12 11.09 0.23
N LEU A 341 -14.18 11.38 -0.52
CA LEU A 341 -15.00 12.60 -0.32
C LEU A 341 -15.62 12.64 1.09
N GLU A 342 -16.13 11.51 1.60
CA GLU A 342 -16.68 11.42 2.95
C GLU A 342 -15.63 11.79 4.01
N CYS A 343 -14.41 11.30 3.84
CA CYS A 343 -13.29 11.62 4.73
C CYS A 343 -12.94 13.12 4.69
N PHE A 344 -12.84 13.71 3.50
CA PHE A 344 -12.55 15.16 3.39
C PHE A 344 -13.69 16.03 3.92
N ASN A 345 -14.94 15.63 3.73
CA ASN A 345 -16.10 16.29 4.31
C ASN A 345 -16.07 16.23 5.84
N ALA A 346 -15.73 15.07 6.41
CA ALA A 346 -15.55 14.92 7.86
C ALA A 346 -14.38 15.78 8.37
N ALA A 347 -13.26 15.81 7.67
CA ALA A 347 -12.10 16.63 8.02
C ALA A 347 -12.43 18.13 8.04
N LEU A 348 -13.22 18.61 7.08
CA LEU A 348 -13.68 20.01 6.98
C LEU A 348 -14.76 20.35 8.01
N ARG A 349 -15.57 19.39 8.47
CA ARG A 349 -16.45 19.59 9.63
C ARG A 349 -15.66 19.81 10.91
N LEU A 350 -14.55 19.09 11.10
CA LEU A 350 -13.68 19.27 12.27
C LEU A 350 -12.83 20.54 12.18
N LYS A 351 -12.34 20.88 10.98
CA LYS A 351 -11.53 22.08 10.74
C LYS A 351 -11.82 22.65 9.36
N ALA A 352 -12.74 23.61 9.31
CA ALA A 352 -13.18 24.23 8.06
C ALA A 352 -12.05 25.02 7.35
N SER A 353 -11.07 25.54 8.09
CA SER A 353 -9.95 26.33 7.54
C SER A 353 -8.73 25.45 7.19
N ASN A 354 -8.92 24.36 6.45
CA ASN A 354 -7.84 23.46 6.04
C ASN A 354 -7.64 23.47 4.51
N PRO A 355 -6.59 24.13 3.98
CA PRO A 355 -6.35 24.21 2.54
C PRO A 355 -6.06 22.85 1.89
N ASP A 356 -5.43 21.91 2.62
CA ASP A 356 -5.13 20.58 2.10
C ASP A 356 -6.41 19.75 1.92
N ALA A 357 -7.34 19.83 2.87
CA ALA A 357 -8.62 19.12 2.76
C ALA A 357 -9.42 19.59 1.54
N TYR A 358 -9.51 20.90 1.31
CA TYR A 358 -10.15 21.46 0.12
C TYR A 358 -9.44 21.01 -1.16
N ARG A 359 -8.11 21.10 -1.21
CA ARG A 359 -7.33 20.68 -2.39
C ARG A 359 -7.57 19.20 -2.70
N SER A 360 -7.46 18.32 -1.71
CA SER A 360 -7.63 16.88 -1.92
C SER A 360 -9.08 16.52 -2.29
N ARG A 361 -10.07 17.19 -1.72
CA ARG A 361 -11.48 17.03 -2.12
C ARG A 361 -11.72 17.54 -3.55
N GLY A 362 -11.11 18.66 -3.92
CA GLY A 362 -11.12 19.19 -5.29
C GLY A 362 -10.52 18.21 -6.30
N SER A 363 -9.36 17.63 -6.01
CA SER A 363 -8.75 16.58 -6.85
C SER A 363 -9.63 15.34 -6.97
N THR A 364 -10.40 15.02 -5.91
CA THR A 364 -11.35 13.90 -5.92
C THR A 364 -12.56 14.21 -6.79
N TYR A 365 -13.13 15.42 -6.72
CA TYR A 365 -14.17 15.86 -7.63
C TYR A 365 -13.71 15.87 -9.09
N HIS A 366 -12.47 16.29 -9.36
CA HIS A 366 -11.87 16.21 -10.70
C HIS A 366 -11.87 14.77 -11.23
N ALA A 367 -11.41 13.80 -10.41
CA ALA A 367 -11.37 12.40 -10.80
C ALA A 367 -12.76 11.80 -11.08
N LEU A 368 -13.81 12.36 -10.47
CA LEU A 368 -15.21 12.01 -10.70
C LEU A 368 -15.86 12.78 -11.87
N GLY A 369 -15.12 13.65 -12.57
CA GLY A 369 -15.65 14.49 -13.65
C GLY A 369 -16.50 15.68 -13.16
N ARG A 370 -16.54 15.95 -11.86
CA ARG A 370 -17.30 17.02 -11.21
C ARG A 370 -16.50 18.32 -11.20
N PHE A 371 -16.28 18.89 -12.37
CA PHE A 371 -15.27 19.93 -12.56
C PHE A 371 -15.61 21.26 -11.87
N ASP A 372 -16.89 21.66 -11.80
CA ASP A 372 -17.25 22.93 -11.15
C ASP A 372 -17.10 22.84 -9.63
N GLU A 373 -17.45 21.72 -9.00
CA GLU A 373 -17.17 21.49 -7.57
C GLU A 373 -15.65 21.45 -7.29
N ALA A 374 -14.88 20.80 -8.15
CA ALA A 374 -13.42 20.77 -8.05
C ALA A 374 -12.82 22.19 -8.10
N ILE A 375 -13.25 23.00 -9.08
CA ILE A 375 -12.81 24.40 -9.21
C ILE A 375 -13.18 25.23 -7.98
N SER A 376 -14.39 25.03 -7.42
CA SER A 376 -14.82 25.71 -6.20
C SER A 376 -13.91 25.37 -5.01
N ASP A 377 -13.62 24.09 -4.80
CA ASP A 377 -12.74 23.63 -3.73
C ASP A 377 -11.30 24.14 -3.89
N PHE A 378 -10.77 24.16 -5.12
CA PHE A 378 -9.45 24.74 -5.35
C PHE A 378 -9.43 26.25 -5.09
N LYS A 379 -10.51 26.99 -5.38
CA LYS A 379 -10.63 28.42 -5.00
C LYS A 379 -10.57 28.59 -3.49
N ASP A 380 -11.28 27.76 -2.73
CA ASP A 380 -11.25 27.79 -1.27
C ASP A 380 -9.86 27.46 -0.71
N SER A 381 -9.20 26.43 -1.27
CA SER A 381 -7.82 26.09 -0.92
C SER A 381 -6.84 27.24 -1.20
N ILE A 382 -6.93 27.89 -2.38
CA ILE A 382 -6.11 29.05 -2.74
C ILE A 382 -6.37 30.25 -1.83
N ARG A 383 -7.63 30.51 -1.47
CA ARG A 383 -7.98 31.58 -0.52
C ARG A 383 -7.30 31.38 0.84
N LEU A 384 -7.21 30.13 1.30
CA LEU A 384 -6.56 29.78 2.56
C LEU A 384 -5.03 29.69 2.45
N ASN A 385 -4.49 29.31 1.29
CA ASN A 385 -3.06 29.25 1.02
C ASN A 385 -2.73 29.72 -0.42
N PRO A 386 -2.55 31.05 -0.62
CA PRO A 386 -2.33 31.62 -1.95
C PRO A 386 -0.93 31.36 -2.53
N LYS A 387 -0.03 30.70 -1.77
CA LYS A 387 1.33 30.36 -2.22
C LYS A 387 1.47 28.90 -2.66
N SER A 388 0.36 28.17 -2.76
CA SER A 388 0.38 26.76 -3.16
C SER A 388 0.42 26.60 -4.69
N ALA A 389 1.62 26.46 -5.25
CA ALA A 389 1.80 26.18 -6.68
C ALA A 389 1.00 24.95 -7.14
N GLU A 390 1.00 23.88 -6.33
CA GLU A 390 0.26 22.64 -6.60
C GLU A 390 -1.26 22.87 -6.70
N THR A 391 -1.84 23.75 -5.88
CA THR A 391 -3.29 24.03 -5.95
C THR A 391 -3.66 24.77 -7.22
N TYR A 392 -2.85 25.75 -7.65
CA TYR A 392 -3.04 26.43 -8.94
C TYR A 392 -2.89 25.45 -10.11
N TYR A 393 -1.85 24.62 -10.10
CA TYR A 393 -1.64 23.58 -11.10
C TYR A 393 -2.86 22.63 -11.21
N ASN A 394 -3.36 22.09 -10.09
CA ASN A 394 -4.50 21.18 -10.07
C ASN A 394 -5.80 21.84 -10.57
N ARG A 395 -5.99 23.14 -10.26
CA ARG A 395 -7.12 23.91 -10.79
C ARG A 395 -6.97 24.18 -12.29
N GLY A 396 -5.76 24.45 -12.77
CA GLY A 396 -5.44 24.57 -14.19
C GLY A 396 -5.72 23.29 -14.98
N VAL A 397 -5.31 22.13 -14.46
CA VAL A 397 -5.66 20.80 -15.02
C VAL A 397 -7.17 20.63 -15.11
N THR A 398 -7.90 21.05 -14.09
CA THR A 398 -9.36 20.96 -14.05
C THR A 398 -10.05 21.92 -15.01
N PHE A 399 -9.55 23.16 -15.14
CA PHE A 399 -10.05 24.10 -16.14
C PHE A 399 -9.87 23.57 -17.56
N PHE A 400 -8.72 22.98 -17.86
CA PHE A 400 -8.48 22.39 -19.18
C PHE A 400 -9.42 21.21 -19.46
N ALA A 401 -9.63 20.32 -18.48
CA ALA A 401 -10.59 19.22 -18.58
C ALA A 401 -12.03 19.72 -18.78
N ALA A 402 -12.39 20.85 -18.17
CA ALA A 402 -13.67 21.53 -18.35
C ALA A 402 -13.77 22.37 -19.65
N GLY A 403 -12.77 22.31 -20.54
CA GLY A 403 -12.74 23.05 -21.80
C GLY A 403 -12.43 24.55 -21.68
N ARG A 404 -12.02 25.02 -20.49
CA ARG A 404 -11.71 26.43 -20.19
C ARG A 404 -10.21 26.69 -20.35
N SER A 405 -9.70 26.56 -21.57
CA SER A 405 -8.25 26.58 -21.87
C SER A 405 -7.50 27.82 -21.40
N GLU A 406 -8.02 29.04 -21.61
CA GLU A 406 -7.31 30.26 -21.19
C GLU A 406 -7.15 30.36 -19.67
N LYS A 407 -8.20 29.99 -18.91
CA LYS A 407 -8.10 29.92 -17.44
C LYS A 407 -7.09 28.88 -16.96
N ALA A 408 -6.89 27.81 -17.72
CA ALA A 408 -5.84 26.84 -17.42
C ALA A 408 -4.45 27.45 -17.63
N VAL A 409 -4.24 28.23 -18.69
CA VAL A 409 -2.98 28.95 -18.94
C VAL A 409 -2.68 29.95 -17.82
N GLU A 410 -3.68 30.71 -17.36
CA GLU A 410 -3.55 31.63 -16.21
C GLU A 410 -3.09 30.89 -14.94
N ASP A 411 -3.75 29.78 -14.60
CA ASP A 411 -3.43 29.01 -13.40
C ASP A 411 -2.07 28.31 -13.49
N TYR A 412 -1.69 27.76 -14.64
CA TYR A 412 -0.34 27.20 -14.81
C TYR A 412 0.74 28.28 -14.72
N THR A 413 0.49 29.46 -15.29
CA THR A 413 1.40 30.60 -15.17
C THR A 413 1.60 30.96 -13.71
N LYS A 414 0.51 31.01 -12.91
CA LYS A 414 0.62 31.27 -11.48
C LYS A 414 1.36 30.17 -10.72
N ALA A 415 1.17 28.90 -11.08
CA ALA A 415 1.92 27.80 -10.49
C ALA A 415 3.44 27.93 -10.76
N ILE A 416 3.81 28.30 -11.99
CA ILE A 416 5.20 28.53 -12.41
C ILE A 416 5.82 29.73 -11.70
N GLU A 417 5.08 30.83 -11.53
CA GLU A 417 5.54 32.00 -10.76
C GLU A 417 5.83 31.65 -9.28
N LEU A 418 5.10 30.69 -8.72
CA LEU A 418 5.27 30.24 -7.34
C LEU A 418 6.36 29.17 -7.20
N ASP A 419 6.59 28.37 -8.25
CA ASP A 419 7.63 27.35 -8.33
C ASP A 419 8.17 27.25 -9.77
N GLU A 420 9.30 27.90 -10.01
CA GLU A 420 9.99 27.91 -11.32
C GLU A 420 10.54 26.53 -11.72
N ASN A 421 10.60 25.57 -10.79
CA ASN A 421 11.05 24.20 -11.05
C ASN A 421 9.88 23.22 -11.24
N TYR A 422 8.66 23.72 -11.49
CA TYR A 422 7.49 22.88 -11.69
C TYR A 422 7.37 22.40 -13.15
N ALA A 423 8.17 21.39 -13.51
CA ALA A 423 8.25 20.85 -14.88
C ALA A 423 6.88 20.45 -15.47
N GLU A 424 5.99 19.83 -14.68
CA GLU A 424 4.65 19.44 -15.12
C GLU A 424 3.76 20.64 -15.46
N ALA A 425 3.92 21.77 -14.77
CA ALA A 425 3.15 22.99 -15.03
C ALA A 425 3.56 23.61 -16.38
N TYR A 426 4.86 23.71 -16.66
CA TYR A 426 5.37 24.11 -17.98
C TYR A 426 4.87 23.17 -19.08
N PHE A 427 5.03 21.87 -18.90
CA PHE A 427 4.60 20.88 -19.89
C PHE A 427 3.11 21.00 -20.20
N ASN A 428 2.25 21.03 -19.17
CA ASN A 428 0.81 21.12 -19.38
C ASN A 428 0.38 22.47 -19.96
N ARG A 429 1.01 23.58 -19.57
CA ARG A 429 0.75 24.89 -20.20
C ARG A 429 1.11 24.85 -21.69
N GLY A 430 2.25 24.28 -22.05
CA GLY A 430 2.64 24.06 -23.45
C GLY A 430 1.63 23.21 -24.23
N VAL A 431 1.06 22.16 -23.63
CA VAL A 431 -0.01 21.35 -24.24
C VAL A 431 -1.25 22.20 -24.54
N VAL A 432 -1.67 23.05 -23.58
CA VAL A 432 -2.82 23.94 -23.76
C VAL A 432 -2.55 25.02 -24.81
N LEU A 433 -1.38 25.66 -24.76
CA LEU A 433 -0.95 26.69 -25.72
C LEU A 433 -0.92 26.15 -27.16
N ARG A 434 -0.39 24.94 -27.36
CA ARG A 434 -0.42 24.26 -28.66
C ARG A 434 -1.86 24.07 -29.16
N LYS A 435 -2.79 23.67 -28.29
CA LYS A 435 -4.21 23.50 -28.65
C LYS A 435 -4.88 24.84 -29.00
N LEU A 436 -4.39 25.94 -28.43
CA LEU A 436 -4.81 27.31 -28.75
C LEU A 436 -4.12 27.88 -30.01
N GLY A 437 -3.23 27.14 -30.66
CA GLY A 437 -2.47 27.59 -31.82
C GLY A 437 -1.24 28.45 -31.50
N ARG A 438 -0.92 28.64 -30.22
CA ARG A 438 0.23 29.43 -29.73
C ARG A 438 1.49 28.55 -29.70
N MET A 439 1.97 28.19 -30.88
CA MET A 439 2.99 27.13 -31.06
C MET A 439 4.37 27.51 -30.50
N ASP A 440 4.83 28.75 -30.72
CA ASP A 440 6.15 29.20 -30.25
C ASP A 440 6.24 29.21 -28.72
N GLU A 441 5.18 29.68 -28.05
CA GLU A 441 5.09 29.66 -26.59
C GLU A 441 5.05 28.22 -26.05
N ALA A 442 4.38 27.31 -26.75
CA ALA A 442 4.38 25.89 -26.39
C ALA A 442 5.78 25.27 -26.51
N ILE A 443 6.52 25.58 -27.57
CA ILE A 443 7.90 25.11 -27.77
C ILE A 443 8.81 25.59 -26.63
N ALA A 444 8.70 26.87 -26.26
CA ALA A 444 9.43 27.45 -25.14
C ALA A 444 9.12 26.74 -23.81
N ASP A 445 7.83 26.53 -23.52
CA ASP A 445 7.38 25.83 -22.31
C ASP A 445 7.87 24.37 -22.25
N TYR A 446 7.81 23.62 -23.35
CA TYR A 446 8.38 22.28 -23.38
C TYR A 446 9.90 22.31 -23.16
N GLY A 447 10.60 23.32 -23.71
CA GLY A 447 12.02 23.53 -23.48
C GLY A 447 12.35 23.77 -22.01
N HIS A 448 11.56 24.59 -21.31
CA HIS A 448 11.70 24.79 -19.87
C HIS A 448 11.44 23.50 -19.08
N ALA A 449 10.37 22.77 -19.39
CA ALA A 449 10.08 21.48 -18.74
C ALA A 449 11.25 20.49 -18.89
N ILE A 450 11.90 20.45 -20.06
CA ILE A 450 13.11 19.63 -20.31
C ILE A 450 14.31 20.14 -19.51
N SER A 451 14.50 21.45 -19.40
CA SER A 451 15.61 22.03 -18.64
C SER A 451 15.54 21.66 -17.15
N VAL A 452 14.33 21.68 -16.59
CA VAL A 452 14.06 21.29 -15.20
C VAL A 452 14.13 19.77 -15.03
N LYS A 453 13.60 19.01 -16.00
CA LYS A 453 13.56 17.55 -15.98
C LYS A 453 14.18 16.97 -17.28
N PRO A 454 15.51 16.75 -17.30
CA PRO A 454 16.23 16.33 -18.51
C PRO A 454 15.85 14.96 -19.07
N ASP A 455 15.17 14.12 -18.29
CA ASP A 455 14.65 12.80 -18.66
C ASP A 455 13.14 12.80 -19.03
N TYR A 456 12.53 13.98 -19.20
CA TYR A 456 11.10 14.11 -19.48
C TYR A 456 10.74 13.73 -20.93
N VAL A 457 10.66 12.42 -21.20
CA VAL A 457 10.38 11.86 -22.54
C VAL A 457 9.19 12.51 -23.25
N LYS A 458 8.06 12.71 -22.53
CA LYS A 458 6.84 13.32 -23.11
C LYS A 458 7.05 14.76 -23.57
N ALA A 459 7.88 15.54 -22.88
CA ALA A 459 8.20 16.91 -23.25
C ALA A 459 9.03 16.96 -24.53
N TYR A 460 10.05 16.10 -24.68
CA TYR A 460 10.80 15.96 -25.94
C TYR A 460 9.88 15.58 -27.11
N GLN A 461 9.00 14.57 -26.95
CA GLN A 461 8.08 14.19 -28.01
C GLN A 461 7.13 15.34 -28.40
N SER A 462 6.63 16.09 -27.42
CA SER A 462 5.69 17.19 -27.66
C SER A 462 6.37 18.40 -28.32
N ARG A 463 7.60 18.71 -27.91
CA ARG A 463 8.42 19.75 -28.55
C ARG A 463 8.84 19.36 -29.96
N GLY A 464 9.23 18.11 -30.19
CA GLY A 464 9.52 17.59 -31.53
C GLY A 464 8.29 17.65 -32.45
N ASN A 465 7.10 17.30 -31.95
CA ASN A 465 5.85 17.43 -32.69
C ASN A 465 5.56 18.90 -33.05
N ALA A 466 5.80 19.83 -32.13
CA ALA A 466 5.61 21.25 -32.36
C ALA A 466 6.61 21.81 -33.39
N HIS A 467 7.90 21.48 -33.25
CA HIS A 467 8.94 21.83 -34.22
C HIS A 467 8.62 21.32 -35.62
N PHE A 468 8.23 20.05 -35.75
CA PHE A 468 7.82 19.45 -37.02
C PHE A 468 6.67 20.23 -37.66
N ALA A 469 5.63 20.57 -36.88
CA ALA A 469 4.49 21.34 -37.37
C ALA A 469 4.85 22.77 -37.81
N THR A 470 5.92 23.35 -37.26
CA THR A 470 6.47 24.66 -37.65
C THR A 470 7.52 24.59 -38.77
N GLY A 471 7.84 23.40 -39.30
CA GLY A 471 8.86 23.22 -40.33
C GLY A 471 10.32 23.18 -39.82
N ASN A 472 10.52 23.18 -38.50
CA ASN A 472 11.83 23.09 -37.84
C ASN A 472 12.26 21.62 -37.72
N TYR A 473 12.54 20.98 -38.85
CA TYR A 473 12.70 19.52 -38.93
C TYR A 473 13.98 19.01 -38.24
N GLU A 474 15.07 19.78 -38.25
CA GLU A 474 16.31 19.45 -37.57
C GLU A 474 16.12 19.32 -36.06
N GLU A 475 15.47 20.31 -35.44
CA GLU A 475 15.15 20.33 -34.02
C GLU A 475 14.18 19.20 -33.66
N ALA A 476 13.18 18.96 -34.51
CA ALA A 476 12.24 17.86 -34.33
C ALA A 476 12.95 16.50 -34.32
N ALA A 477 13.85 16.25 -35.28
CA ALA A 477 14.62 15.02 -35.34
C ALA A 477 15.54 14.86 -34.11
N ALA A 478 16.16 15.94 -33.63
CA ALA A 478 16.98 15.91 -32.42
C ALA A 478 16.17 15.49 -31.17
N ASP A 479 14.98 16.08 -31.01
CA ASP A 479 14.07 15.79 -29.89
C ASP A 479 13.54 14.35 -29.92
N TYR A 480 13.08 13.88 -31.07
CA TYR A 480 12.61 12.49 -31.20
C TYR A 480 13.72 11.48 -30.92
N LYS A 481 14.93 11.74 -31.43
CA LYS A 481 16.10 10.90 -31.16
C LYS A 481 16.45 10.87 -29.68
N LYS A 482 16.37 12.01 -28.99
CA LYS A 482 16.60 12.10 -27.54
C LYS A 482 15.53 11.36 -26.75
N ALA A 483 14.25 11.51 -27.09
CA ALA A 483 13.14 10.79 -26.47
C ALA A 483 13.32 9.26 -26.57
N TYR A 484 13.62 8.75 -27.77
CA TYR A 484 13.85 7.32 -28.00
C TYR A 484 15.10 6.79 -27.28
N LYS A 485 16.16 7.62 -27.17
CA LYS A 485 17.35 7.25 -26.39
C LYS A 485 17.04 7.13 -24.88
N LEU A 486 16.20 8.02 -24.35
CA LEU A 486 15.80 8.01 -22.94
C LEU A 486 14.85 6.85 -22.63
N ASN A 487 13.94 6.51 -23.54
CA ASN A 487 13.04 5.38 -23.39
C ASN A 487 12.87 4.64 -24.72
N ARG A 488 13.47 3.44 -24.83
CA ARG A 488 13.40 2.61 -26.04
C ARG A 488 11.99 2.11 -26.36
N SER A 489 11.07 2.14 -25.41
CA SER A 489 9.66 1.83 -25.64
C SER A 489 8.86 3.00 -26.21
N SER A 490 9.43 4.20 -26.37
CA SER A 490 8.75 5.34 -27.00
C SER A 490 8.74 5.21 -28.54
N LEU A 491 8.06 4.19 -29.06
CA LEU A 491 8.07 3.83 -30.48
C LEU A 491 7.45 4.91 -31.37
N ASP A 492 6.55 5.74 -30.84
CA ASP A 492 6.03 6.91 -31.54
C ASP A 492 7.11 7.96 -31.82
N ALA A 493 8.10 8.12 -30.94
CA ALA A 493 9.24 9.00 -31.19
C ALA A 493 10.10 8.45 -32.34
N LEU A 494 10.33 7.13 -32.38
CA LEU A 494 11.10 6.50 -33.44
C LEU A 494 10.38 6.60 -34.80
N PHE A 495 9.06 6.41 -34.82
CA PHE A 495 8.22 6.61 -36.01
C PHE A 495 8.36 8.05 -36.53
N ASN A 496 8.17 9.04 -35.66
CA ASN A 496 8.25 10.45 -36.05
C ASN A 496 9.67 10.86 -36.46
N LEU A 497 10.71 10.27 -35.85
CA LEU A 497 12.10 10.49 -36.25
C LEU A 497 12.36 10.02 -37.69
N ALA A 498 11.87 8.83 -38.05
CA ALA A 498 12.02 8.29 -39.40
C ALA A 498 11.33 9.17 -40.43
N LEU A 499 10.07 9.55 -40.16
CA LEU A 499 9.31 10.48 -41.00
C LEU A 499 10.03 11.82 -41.15
N THR A 500 10.51 12.41 -40.05
CA THR A 500 11.22 13.70 -40.09
C THR A 500 12.52 13.62 -40.91
N CYS A 501 13.21 12.48 -40.91
CA CYS A 501 14.39 12.29 -41.76
C CYS A 501 14.07 12.31 -43.25
N GLU A 502 12.85 11.94 -43.68
CA GLU A 502 12.42 12.09 -45.07
C GLU A 502 12.22 13.56 -45.44
N TYR A 503 11.58 14.35 -44.57
CA TYR A 503 11.42 15.79 -44.77
C TYR A 503 12.76 16.54 -44.81
N LEU A 504 13.79 16.00 -44.15
CA LEU A 504 15.17 16.49 -44.18
C LEU A 504 15.98 15.97 -45.37
N GLU A 505 15.40 15.15 -46.25
CA GLU A 505 16.08 14.48 -47.36
C GLU A 505 17.28 13.60 -46.92
N LYS A 506 17.26 13.12 -45.66
CA LYS A 506 18.28 12.22 -45.09
C LYS A 506 17.89 10.77 -45.30
N THR A 507 17.83 10.33 -46.56
CA THR A 507 17.31 9.03 -47.01
C THR A 507 17.90 7.83 -46.26
N GLU A 508 19.23 7.79 -46.06
CA GLU A 508 19.88 6.69 -45.34
C GLU A 508 19.41 6.58 -43.87
N ASN A 509 19.27 7.72 -43.20
CA ASN A 509 18.78 7.77 -41.82
C ASN A 509 17.30 7.39 -41.76
N ALA A 510 16.47 7.88 -42.68
CA ALA A 510 15.05 7.51 -42.76
C ALA A 510 14.89 6.00 -42.92
N LEU A 511 15.62 5.39 -43.87
CA LEU A 511 15.60 3.95 -44.11
C LEU A 511 16.05 3.15 -42.89
N LEU A 512 17.11 3.60 -42.21
CA LEU A 512 17.61 2.99 -40.97
C LEU A 512 16.53 3.01 -39.89
N TYR A 513 15.92 4.16 -39.61
CA TYR A 513 14.93 4.29 -38.54
C TYR A 513 13.62 3.59 -38.85
N TRP A 514 13.18 3.53 -40.12
CA TRP A 514 12.01 2.71 -40.49
C TRP A 514 12.23 1.22 -40.29
N LYS A 515 13.40 0.71 -40.69
CA LYS A 515 13.76 -0.69 -40.45
C LYS A 515 13.84 -1.00 -38.95
N LEU A 516 14.42 -0.09 -38.17
CA LEU A 516 14.46 -0.21 -36.71
C LEU A 516 13.05 -0.25 -36.12
N PHE A 517 12.17 0.67 -36.53
CA PHE A 517 10.77 0.70 -36.07
C PHE A 517 10.03 -0.61 -36.36
N LEU A 518 10.17 -1.17 -37.57
CA LEU A 518 9.57 -2.47 -37.91
C LEU A 518 10.11 -3.63 -37.07
N SER A 519 11.41 -3.60 -36.75
CA SER A 519 12.02 -4.65 -35.94
C SER A 519 11.49 -4.64 -34.50
N GLU A 520 11.33 -3.46 -33.91
CA GLU A 520 10.87 -3.26 -32.54
C GLU A 520 9.36 -3.51 -32.41
N THR A 521 8.58 -3.26 -33.47
CA THR A 521 7.10 -3.39 -33.46
C THR A 521 6.59 -4.75 -33.93
N LYS A 522 7.47 -5.67 -34.38
CA LYS A 522 7.11 -6.95 -35.01
C LYS A 522 6.12 -7.80 -34.21
N LYS A 523 6.12 -7.70 -32.87
CA LYS A 523 5.26 -8.47 -31.96
C LYS A 523 4.21 -7.62 -31.23
N LEU A 524 3.99 -6.38 -31.65
CA LEU A 524 3.10 -5.42 -31.00
C LEU A 524 1.90 -5.12 -31.91
N PRO A 525 0.75 -5.83 -31.74
CA PRO A 525 -0.41 -5.70 -32.64
C PRO A 525 -0.95 -4.27 -32.75
N GLU A 526 -0.87 -3.50 -31.68
CA GLU A 526 -1.32 -2.09 -31.61
C GLU A 526 -0.57 -1.17 -32.59
N TYR A 527 0.60 -1.58 -33.09
CA TYR A 527 1.40 -0.84 -34.08
C TYR A 527 1.22 -1.34 -35.52
N SER A 528 0.33 -2.31 -35.79
CA SER A 528 0.19 -2.92 -37.12
C SER A 528 -0.04 -1.88 -38.23
N ALA A 529 -0.96 -0.93 -38.03
CA ALA A 529 -1.24 0.10 -39.02
C ALA A 529 -0.03 0.99 -39.32
N LYS A 530 0.72 1.40 -38.27
CA LYS A 530 1.96 2.17 -38.43
C LYS A 530 3.07 1.35 -39.08
N ALA A 531 3.12 0.04 -38.83
CA ALA A 531 4.07 -0.86 -39.47
C ALA A 531 3.81 -0.97 -40.98
N ASP A 532 2.55 -1.02 -41.41
CA ASP A 532 2.20 -1.01 -42.83
C ASP A 532 2.60 0.31 -43.50
N THR A 533 2.36 1.44 -42.84
CA THR A 533 2.88 2.75 -43.27
C THR A 533 4.40 2.72 -43.43
N ALA A 534 5.14 2.26 -42.41
CA ALA A 534 6.60 2.17 -42.46
C ALA A 534 7.10 1.30 -43.63
N ARG A 535 6.45 0.17 -43.93
CA ARG A 535 6.78 -0.67 -45.11
C ARG A 535 6.60 0.09 -46.42
N SER A 536 5.54 0.89 -46.53
CA SER A 536 5.31 1.72 -47.72
C SER A 536 6.40 2.77 -47.92
N HIS A 537 6.80 3.45 -46.84
CA HIS A 537 7.91 4.42 -46.90
C HIS A 537 9.24 3.75 -47.27
N ILE A 538 9.58 2.60 -46.68
CA ILE A 538 10.77 1.83 -47.04
C ILE A 538 10.79 1.50 -48.54
N LYS A 539 9.65 1.05 -49.10
CA LYS A 539 9.55 0.72 -50.53
C LYS A 539 9.71 1.96 -51.42
N SER A 540 9.30 3.14 -50.95
CA SER A 540 9.46 4.40 -51.69
C SER A 540 10.88 4.95 -51.64
N LEU A 541 11.64 4.64 -50.57
CA LEU A 541 13.01 5.14 -50.35
C LEU A 541 14.10 4.18 -50.86
N SER A 542 13.74 2.93 -51.17
CA SER A 542 14.63 1.89 -51.72
C SER A 542 14.50 1.84 -53.24
#